data_AF-A0A444ZRB2-F1
#
_entry.id   AF-A0A444ZRB2-F1
#
_cell.length_a   1.000
_cell.length_b   1.000
_cell.length_c   1.000
_cell.angle_alpha   90.00
_cell.angle_beta   90.00
_cell.angle_gamma   90.00
#
_symmetry.space_group_name_H-M   'P 1'
#
loop_
_entity.id
_entity.type
_entity.pdbx_description
1 polymer ?
#
loop_
_entity_poly.entity_id
_entity_poly.type
_entity_poly.pdbx_seq_one_letter_code
_entity_poly.pdbx_strand_id
1 'polypeptide(L)'
;MDLTEFLLFVLTASLGGIFLCGANDLITIFVAPECFSLCSYLLSGYTKKDVRSNEANTKYLLMGVASSSILVHGFSWLYGSSGGEIEFQEIVNDLINTQIYNSPRISIALIFITVGIGFKLFPAPSH
;
A
#
# COMPACT_ATOMS: atom_id res chain seq x y z
N MET A 1 2.14 27.28 -0.02
CA MET A 1 1.60 26.29 0.91
C MET A 1 2.12 26.72 2.25
N ASP A 2 1.24 27.01 3.18
CA ASP A 2 1.62 27.61 4.46
C ASP A 2 2.31 26.57 5.34
N LEU A 3 3.16 27.01 6.27
CA LEU A 3 3.88 26.13 7.21
C LEU A 3 2.93 25.16 7.91
N THR A 4 1.72 25.62 8.23
CA THR A 4 0.66 24.83 8.85
C THR A 4 0.20 23.67 7.96
N GLU A 5 0.02 23.88 6.67
CA GLU A 5 -0.39 22.82 5.74
C GLU A 5 0.70 21.76 5.59
N PHE A 6 1.97 22.19 5.55
CA PHE A 6 3.12 21.28 5.49
C PHE A 6 3.17 20.39 6.74
N LEU A 7 3.08 20.99 7.93
CA LEU A 7 3.08 20.24 9.19
C LEU A 7 1.87 19.31 9.30
N LEU A 8 0.70 19.72 8.82
CA LEU A 8 -0.51 18.89 8.82
C LEU A 8 -0.31 17.62 7.98
N PHE A 9 0.25 17.71 6.78
CA PHE A 9 0.52 16.51 5.97
C PHE A 9 1.61 15.61 6.56
N VAL A 10 2.65 16.19 7.17
CA VAL A 10 3.68 15.40 7.86
C VAL A 10 3.08 14.62 9.04
N LEU A 11 2.29 15.29 9.88
CA LEU A 11 1.60 14.66 11.02
C LEU A 11 0.61 13.58 10.55
N THR A 12 -0.15 13.85 9.48
CA THR A 12 -1.10 12.89 8.92
C THR A 12 -0.38 11.67 8.34
N ALA A 13 0.76 11.87 7.68
CA ALA A 13 1.60 10.76 7.22
C ALA A 13 2.09 9.91 8.41
N SER A 14 2.62 10.55 9.46
CA SER A 14 3.08 9.83 10.66
C SER A 14 1.95 9.02 11.31
N LEU A 15 0.74 9.56 11.39
CA LEU A 15 -0.44 8.84 11.88
C LEU A 15 -0.72 7.60 11.02
N GLY A 16 -0.71 7.73 9.69
CA GLY A 16 -0.86 6.58 8.78
C GLY A 16 0.18 5.48 9.03
N GLY A 17 1.43 5.85 9.30
CA GLY A 17 2.49 4.91 9.67
C GLY A 17 2.23 4.20 11.00
N ILE A 18 1.71 4.91 12.01
CA ILE A 18 1.35 4.31 13.31
C ILE A 18 0.20 3.30 13.15
N PHE A 19 -0.82 3.64 12.35
CA PHE A 19 -1.91 2.71 12.02
C PHE A 19 -1.42 1.45 11.31
N LEU A 20 -0.41 1.58 10.43
CA LEU A 20 0.18 0.44 9.74
C LEU A 20 0.85 -0.53 10.72
N CYS A 21 1.53 -0.04 11.75
CA CYS A 21 2.15 -0.90 12.78
C CYS A 21 1.13 -1.72 13.58
N GLY A 22 -0.13 -1.28 13.67
CA GLY A 22 -1.21 -1.96 14.38
C GLY A 22 -2.19 -2.70 13.48
N ALA A 23 -1.92 -2.82 12.17
CA ALA A 23 -2.86 -3.39 11.22
C ALA A 23 -2.96 -4.92 11.35
N ASN A 24 -4.15 -5.42 11.72
CA ASN A 24 -4.48 -6.85 11.80
C ASN A 24 -5.44 -7.35 10.72
N ASP A 25 -5.88 -6.42 9.85
CA ASP A 25 -6.88 -6.69 8.83
C ASP A 25 -6.37 -6.29 7.45
N LEU A 26 -6.85 -6.99 6.43
CA LEU A 26 -6.50 -6.74 5.04
C LEU A 26 -6.80 -5.30 4.59
N ILE A 27 -7.88 -4.73 5.11
CA ILE A 27 -8.30 -3.35 4.81
C ILE A 27 -7.34 -2.36 5.48
N THR A 28 -7.03 -2.55 6.76
CA THR A 28 -6.19 -1.64 7.52
C THR A 28 -4.76 -1.60 6.95
N ILE A 29 -4.23 -2.76 6.55
CA ILE A 29 -2.90 -2.84 5.93
C ILE A 29 -2.86 -2.22 4.52
N PHE A 30 -4.02 -2.09 3.85
CA PHE A 30 -4.13 -1.40 2.57
C PHE A 30 -4.26 0.12 2.77
N VAL A 31 -5.19 0.55 3.62
CA VAL A 31 -5.56 1.96 3.78
C VAL A 31 -4.46 2.77 4.49
N ALA A 32 -3.80 2.20 5.49
CA ALA A 32 -2.75 2.88 6.25
C ALA A 32 -1.57 3.36 5.37
N PRO A 33 -0.95 2.52 4.52
CA PRO A 33 0.13 2.97 3.63
C PRO A 33 -0.38 3.84 2.50
N GLU A 34 -1.63 3.72 2.04
CA GLU A 34 -2.21 4.69 1.08
C GLU A 34 -2.31 6.09 1.68
N CYS A 35 -2.76 6.21 2.94
CA CYS A 35 -2.82 7.49 3.63
C CYS A 35 -1.44 8.15 3.75
N PHE A 36 -0.43 7.35 4.13
CA PHE A 36 0.97 7.79 4.17
C PHE A 36 1.49 8.22 2.78
N SER A 37 1.20 7.44 1.75
CA SER A 37 1.60 7.71 0.37
C SER A 37 0.95 8.98 -0.19
N LEU A 38 -0.35 9.19 0.02
CA LEU A 38 -1.07 10.38 -0.45
C LEU A 38 -0.51 11.67 0.16
N CYS A 39 -0.23 11.67 1.46
CA CYS A 39 0.43 12.80 2.12
C CYS A 39 1.81 13.07 1.53
N SER A 40 2.57 12.02 1.21
CA SER A 40 3.89 12.13 0.58
C SER A 40 3.82 12.67 -0.85
N TYR A 41 2.81 12.30 -1.63
CA TYR A 41 2.57 12.87 -2.97
C TYR A 41 2.31 14.38 -2.88
N LEU A 42 1.40 14.79 -1.99
CA LEU A 42 1.11 16.21 -1.78
C LEU A 42 2.34 17.01 -1.34
N LEU A 43 3.20 16.42 -0.50
CA LEU A 43 4.44 17.07 -0.04
C LEU A 43 5.49 17.18 -1.16
N SER A 44 5.56 16.21 -2.08
CA SER A 44 6.52 16.23 -3.20
C SER A 44 6.28 17.38 -4.19
N GLY A 45 5.02 17.84 -4.28
CA GLY A 45 4.58 18.99 -5.08
C GLY A 45 4.56 20.34 -4.34
N TYR A 46 5.27 20.46 -3.21
CA TYR A 46 5.22 21.65 -2.36
C TYR A 46 5.51 22.96 -3.11
N THR A 47 6.53 22.96 -3.97
CA THR A 47 6.92 24.15 -4.74
C THR A 47 6.16 24.22 -6.06
N LYS A 48 4.89 24.63 -6.00
CA LYS A 48 3.97 24.70 -7.16
C LYS A 48 4.48 25.51 -8.37
N LYS A 49 5.39 26.47 -8.14
CA LYS A 49 5.98 27.33 -9.18
C LYS A 49 7.14 26.67 -9.92
N ASP A 50 7.74 25.62 -9.36
CA ASP A 50 8.82 24.89 -10.00
C ASP A 50 8.27 23.73 -10.82
N VAL A 51 8.51 23.80 -12.14
CA VAL A 51 8.08 22.77 -13.10
C VAL A 51 8.65 21.39 -12.71
N ARG A 52 9.88 21.36 -12.20
CA ARG A 52 10.53 20.11 -11.74
C ARG A 52 9.82 19.47 -10.55
N SER A 53 9.28 20.26 -9.61
CA SER A 53 8.53 19.74 -8.46
C SER A 53 7.18 19.16 -8.92
N ASN A 54 6.49 19.81 -9.86
CA ASN A 54 5.24 19.31 -10.41
C ASN A 54 5.44 18.03 -11.25
N GLU A 55 6.53 17.96 -12.02
CA GLU A 55 6.88 16.74 -12.76
C GLU A 55 7.20 15.59 -11.81
N ALA A 56 7.99 15.84 -10.75
CA ALA A 56 8.31 14.83 -9.74
C ALA A 56 7.06 14.33 -9.01
N ASN A 57 6.15 15.22 -8.60
CA ASN A 57 4.87 14.86 -7.98
C ASN A 57 4.04 13.95 -8.88
N THR A 58 3.91 14.30 -10.16
CA THR A 58 3.11 13.52 -11.10
C THR A 58 3.70 12.14 -11.33
N LYS A 59 5.03 12.03 -11.50
CA LYS A 59 5.72 10.74 -11.62
C LYS A 59 5.56 9.89 -10.37
N TYR A 60 5.73 10.51 -9.20
CA TYR A 60 5.66 9.81 -7.92
C TYR A 60 4.24 9.29 -7.64
N LEU A 61 3.21 10.09 -7.95
CA LEU A 61 1.81 9.68 -7.86
C LEU A 61 1.49 8.52 -8.82
N LEU A 62 1.93 8.59 -10.08
CA LEU A 62 1.68 7.52 -11.07
C LEU A 62 2.35 6.20 -10.66
N MET A 63 3.61 6.27 -10.20
CA MET A 63 4.38 5.13 -9.69
C MET A 63 3.69 4.51 -8.47
N GLY A 64 3.18 5.38 -7.59
CA GLY A 64 2.36 5.03 -6.44
C GLY A 64 1.10 4.26 -6.78
N VAL A 65 0.24 4.86 -7.60
CA VAL A 65 -1.05 4.25 -8.00
C VAL A 65 -0.85 2.91 -8.71
N ALA A 66 0.20 2.78 -9.52
CA ALA A 66 0.55 1.51 -10.16
C ALA A 66 0.88 0.42 -9.12
N SER A 67 1.71 0.73 -8.12
CA SER A 67 2.02 -0.18 -7.01
C SER A 67 0.78 -0.57 -6.21
N SER A 68 -0.05 0.42 -5.84
CA SER A 68 -1.27 0.20 -5.08
C SER A 68 -2.26 -0.68 -5.83
N SER A 69 -2.35 -0.55 -7.15
CA SER A 69 -3.21 -1.38 -8.01
C SER A 69 -2.76 -2.85 -8.03
N ILE A 70 -1.45 -3.10 -8.05
CA ILE A 70 -0.86 -4.45 -7.99
C ILE A 70 -1.12 -5.07 -6.61
N LEU A 71 -0.92 -4.27 -5.56
CA LEU A 71 -1.12 -4.70 -4.18
C LEU A 71 -2.59 -5.05 -3.89
N VAL A 72 -3.54 -4.21 -4.32
CA VAL A 72 -4.98 -4.48 -4.15
C VAL A 72 -5.44 -5.70 -4.95
N HIS A 73 -4.83 -5.97 -6.12
CA HIS A 73 -5.07 -7.21 -6.86
C HIS A 73 -4.62 -8.43 -6.06
N GLY A 74 -3.42 -8.40 -5.47
CA GLY A 74 -2.94 -9.49 -4.62
C GLY A 74 -3.87 -9.76 -3.43
N PHE A 75 -4.34 -8.69 -2.79
CA PHE A 75 -5.35 -8.76 -1.73
C PHE A 75 -6.69 -9.33 -2.20
N SER A 76 -7.16 -8.96 -3.40
CA SER A 76 -8.39 -9.52 -3.96
C SER A 76 -8.31 -11.05 -4.18
N TRP A 77 -7.17 -11.56 -4.63
CA TRP A 77 -6.96 -13.01 -4.78
C TRP A 77 -6.93 -13.74 -3.44
N LEU A 78 -6.33 -13.11 -2.43
CA LEU A 78 -6.21 -13.65 -1.08
C LEU A 78 -7.58 -13.68 -0.39
N TYR A 79 -8.33 -12.58 -0.46
CA TYR A 79 -9.72 -12.46 -0.01
C TYR A 79 -10.63 -13.50 -0.66
N GLY A 80 -10.59 -13.63 -1.99
CA GLY A 80 -11.40 -14.61 -2.71
C GLY A 80 -11.04 -16.07 -2.41
N SER A 81 -9.77 -16.35 -2.06
CA SER A 81 -9.34 -17.70 -1.66
C SER A 81 -9.72 -18.03 -0.22
N SER A 82 -9.92 -17.02 0.63
CA SER A 82 -10.32 -17.15 2.03
C SER A 82 -11.84 -17.17 2.24
N GLY A 83 -12.65 -17.26 1.19
CA GLY A 83 -14.11 -17.32 1.33
C GLY A 83 -14.79 -15.99 1.73
N GLY A 84 -14.03 -14.90 1.86
CA GLY A 84 -14.55 -13.57 2.19
C GLY A 84 -14.08 -13.00 3.53
N GLU A 85 -13.11 -13.64 4.19
CA GLU A 85 -12.54 -13.14 5.45
C GLU A 85 -11.53 -12.01 5.26
N ILE A 86 -11.48 -11.13 6.25
CA ILE A 86 -10.71 -9.88 6.21
C ILE A 86 -9.62 -9.87 7.30
N GLU A 87 -9.86 -10.52 8.43
CA GLU A 87 -8.88 -10.62 9.51
C GLU A 87 -7.79 -11.63 9.16
N PHE A 88 -6.52 -11.31 9.44
CA PHE A 88 -5.41 -12.23 9.11
C PHE A 88 -5.52 -13.59 9.82
N GLN A 89 -6.07 -13.63 11.03
CA GLN A 89 -6.21 -14.87 11.79
C GLN A 89 -7.20 -15.84 11.14
N GLU A 90 -8.35 -15.33 10.72
CA GLU A 90 -9.40 -16.09 10.04
C GLU A 90 -8.89 -16.59 8.69
N ILE A 91 -8.20 -15.73 7.94
CA ILE A 91 -7.61 -16.11 6.66
C ILE A 91 -6.63 -17.26 6.79
N VAL A 92 -5.73 -17.21 7.77
CA VAL A 92 -4.76 -18.30 8.01
C VAL A 92 -5.48 -19.59 8.41
N ASN A 93 -6.50 -19.52 9.26
CA ASN A 93 -7.27 -20.69 9.67
C ASN A 93 -7.97 -21.35 8.48
N ASP A 94 -8.60 -20.58 7.60
CA ASP A 94 -9.29 -21.09 6.41
C ASP A 94 -8.34 -21.69 5.39
N LEU A 95 -7.17 -21.08 5.19
CA LEU A 95 -6.11 -21.61 4.34
C LEU A 95 -5.62 -22.99 4.80
N ILE A 96 -5.52 -23.19 6.12
CA ILE A 96 -5.11 -24.47 6.73
C ILE A 96 -6.24 -25.50 6.60
N ASN A 97 -7.47 -25.12 6.97
CA ASN A 97 -8.63 -26.02 6.97
C ASN A 97 -8.94 -26.56 5.57
N THR A 98 -8.80 -25.72 4.55
CA THR A 98 -9.08 -26.10 3.16
C THR A 98 -7.91 -26.82 2.47
N GLN A 99 -6.74 -26.91 3.12
CA GLN A 99 -5.47 -27.39 2.54
C GLN A 99 -5.08 -26.67 1.22
N ILE A 100 -5.59 -25.47 0.99
CA ILE A 100 -5.36 -24.72 -0.26
C ILE A 100 -3.97 -24.03 -0.25
N TYR A 101 -3.21 -24.10 0.85
CA TYR A 101 -1.90 -23.45 1.03
C TYR A 101 -0.92 -23.64 -0.14
N ASN A 102 -0.94 -24.79 -0.82
CA ASN A 102 -0.03 -25.07 -1.94
C ASN A 102 -0.66 -24.82 -3.33
N SER A 103 -1.83 -24.19 -3.39
CA SER A 103 -2.50 -23.91 -4.65
C SER A 103 -1.78 -22.78 -5.40
N PRO A 104 -1.77 -22.81 -6.75
CA PRO A 104 -1.14 -21.77 -7.55
C PRO A 104 -1.76 -20.39 -7.34
N ARG A 105 -3.03 -20.31 -6.90
CA ARG A 105 -3.73 -19.05 -6.63
C ARG A 105 -3.10 -18.24 -5.50
N ILE A 106 -2.75 -18.88 -4.38
CA ILE A 106 -2.12 -18.20 -3.24
C ILE A 106 -0.69 -17.80 -3.56
N SER A 107 0.04 -18.64 -4.32
CA SER A 107 1.37 -18.27 -4.81
C SER A 107 1.33 -17.00 -5.66
N ILE A 108 0.36 -16.90 -6.57
CA ILE A 108 0.11 -15.67 -7.35
C ILE A 108 -0.25 -14.49 -6.45
N ALA A 109 -1.14 -14.67 -5.47
CA ALA A 109 -1.51 -13.61 -4.52
C ALA A 109 -0.28 -13.08 -3.77
N LEU A 110 0.56 -13.97 -3.24
CA LEU A 110 1.79 -13.64 -2.52
C LEU A 110 2.81 -12.92 -3.42
N ILE A 111 2.95 -13.32 -4.69
CA ILE A 111 3.81 -12.63 -5.66
C ILE A 111 3.32 -11.20 -5.86
N PHE A 112 2.03 -10.99 -6.11
CA PHE A 112 1.45 -9.66 -6.31
C PHE A 112 1.61 -8.77 -5.06
N ILE A 113 1.38 -9.32 -3.86
CA ILE A 113 1.59 -8.59 -2.60
C ILE A 113 3.06 -8.22 -2.42
N THR A 114 3.98 -9.16 -2.66
CA THR A 114 5.43 -8.93 -2.52
C THR A 114 5.91 -7.88 -3.52
N VAL A 115 5.45 -7.93 -4.77
CA VAL A 115 5.77 -6.92 -5.80
C VAL A 115 5.18 -5.57 -5.42
N GLY A 116 3.93 -5.52 -4.98
CA GLY A 116 3.25 -4.29 -4.56
C GLY A 116 3.97 -3.59 -3.40
N ILE A 117 4.29 -4.35 -2.34
CA ILE A 117 5.03 -3.85 -1.17
C ILE A 117 6.47 -3.48 -1.57
N GLY A 118 7.13 -4.31 -2.39
CA GLY A 118 8.47 -4.05 -2.90
C GLY A 118 8.53 -2.68 -3.59
N PHE A 119 7.58 -2.40 -4.49
CA PHE A 119 7.54 -1.11 -5.19
C PHE A 119 7.37 0.11 -4.26
N LYS A 120 6.72 -0.05 -3.10
CA LYS A 120 6.64 1.02 -2.07
C LYS A 120 7.94 1.18 -1.27
N LEU A 121 8.75 0.14 -1.15
CA LEU A 121 10.00 0.10 -0.37
C LEU A 121 11.27 0.40 -1.19
N PHE A 122 11.17 0.52 -2.52
CA PHE A 122 12.31 0.74 -3.43
C PHE A 122 13.53 -0.22 -3.27
N PRO A 123 13.38 -1.54 -3.01
CA PRO A 123 14.50 -2.45 -3.19
C PRO A 123 14.81 -2.57 -4.69
N ALA A 124 16.10 -2.63 -5.05
CA ALA A 124 16.53 -2.94 -6.41
C ALA A 124 15.79 -4.20 -6.90
N PRO A 125 15.05 -4.18 -8.03
CA PRO A 125 15.24 -3.40 -9.27
C PRO A 125 14.26 -2.23 -9.52
N SER A 126 13.53 -1.76 -8.50
CA SER A 126 12.35 -0.86 -8.64
C SER A 126 12.62 0.65 -8.44
N HIS A 127 13.73 1.18 -8.97
CA HIS A 127 14.06 2.62 -8.93
C HIS A 127 13.46 3.43 -10.10
#